data_AF-A0A7S3AF33-F1
#
_entry.id   AF-A0A7S3AF33-F1
#
_cell.length_a   1.000
_cell.length_b   1.000
_cell.length_c   1.000
_cell.angle_alpha   90.00
_cell.angle_beta   90.00
_cell.angle_gamma   90.00
#
_symmetry.space_group_name_H-M   'P 1'
#
loop_
_entity.id
_entity.type
_entity.pdbx_description
1 polymer ?
#
loop_
_entity_poly.entity_id
_entity_poly.type
_entity_poly.pdbx_seq_one_letter_code
_entity_poly.pdbx_strand_id
1 'polypeptide(L)'
;FADFLLQFARMHTRGRAAGVQAGSPFIGESFHPDDGYWLTRDMMFRRRHGDKRRGDHYFHSSFVDLVLGGIVGVRVEQPSAVVAPAGTLGIFDVPAASPAPTRLVVQPLFARGQLRWFRASRLRIRGHDVAVSWDETGEHFGGGAGLALWVDGEVAACTERLERLQAVL
;
A
#
# COMPACT_ATOMS: atom_id res chain seq x y z
N PHE A 1 2.90 -9.28 8.78
CA PHE A 1 2.15 -8.22 8.06
C PHE A 1 1.09 -8.80 7.12
N ALA A 2 1.45 -9.71 6.20
CA ALA A 2 0.50 -10.29 5.23
C ALA A 2 -0.75 -10.92 5.88
N ASP A 3 -0.59 -11.70 6.96
CA ASP A 3 -1.73 -12.34 7.64
C ASP A 3 -2.72 -11.32 8.23
N PHE A 4 -2.19 -10.23 8.80
CA PHE A 4 -3.00 -9.12 9.30
C PHE A 4 -3.77 -8.44 8.17
N LEU A 5 -3.11 -8.15 7.04
CA LEU A 5 -3.78 -7.53 5.89
C LEU A 5 -4.83 -8.47 5.30
N LEU A 6 -4.57 -9.78 5.27
CA LEU A 6 -5.53 -10.78 4.85
C LEU A 6 -6.75 -10.83 5.79
N GLN A 7 -6.54 -10.72 7.11
CA GLN A 7 -7.64 -10.59 8.07
C GLN A 7 -8.46 -9.33 7.80
N PHE A 8 -7.79 -8.18 7.57
CA PHE A 8 -8.49 -6.94 7.23
C PHE A 8 -9.27 -7.06 5.92
N ALA A 9 -8.72 -7.68 4.88
CA ALA A 9 -9.43 -7.97 3.63
C ALA A 9 -10.66 -8.88 3.85
N ARG A 10 -10.54 -9.88 4.74
CA ARG A 10 -11.63 -10.79 5.12
C ARG A 10 -12.75 -10.07 5.88
N MET A 11 -12.47 -9.03 6.67
CA MET A 11 -13.53 -8.22 7.29
C MET A 11 -14.47 -7.65 6.24
N HIS A 12 -13.93 -7.17 5.12
CA HIS A 12 -14.73 -6.58 4.04
C HIS A 12 -15.45 -7.60 3.16
N THR A 13 -14.84 -8.76 2.94
CA THR A 13 -15.31 -9.75 1.94
C THR A 13 -16.07 -10.92 2.56
N ARG A 14 -15.89 -11.17 3.86
CA ARG A 14 -16.51 -12.26 4.61
C ARG A 14 -17.28 -11.79 5.85
N GLY A 15 -17.18 -10.51 6.20
CA GLY A 15 -17.96 -9.91 7.28
C GLY A 15 -19.45 -9.85 6.94
N ARG A 16 -20.29 -9.89 7.98
CA ARG A 16 -21.75 -9.83 7.84
C ARG A 16 -22.28 -8.41 8.07
N ALA A 17 -23.16 -7.95 7.19
CA ALA A 17 -23.86 -6.68 7.34
C ALA A 17 -25.38 -6.92 7.23
N ALA A 18 -26.16 -6.36 8.15
CA ALA A 18 -27.61 -6.48 8.12
C ALA A 18 -28.19 -5.94 6.79
N GLY A 19 -29.11 -6.66 6.16
CA GLY A 19 -29.69 -6.26 4.88
C GLY A 19 -28.71 -6.24 3.70
N VAL A 20 -27.56 -6.91 3.80
CA VAL A 20 -26.61 -7.13 2.71
C VAL A 20 -26.48 -8.63 2.50
N GLN A 21 -26.44 -9.06 1.23
CA GLN A 21 -26.30 -10.48 0.89
C GLN A 21 -24.95 -11.01 1.41
N ALA A 22 -24.95 -12.22 1.97
CA ALA A 22 -23.73 -12.87 2.43
C ALA A 22 -22.72 -13.03 1.28
N GLY A 23 -21.46 -12.71 1.54
CA GLY A 23 -20.38 -12.75 0.56
C GLY A 23 -20.27 -11.50 -0.33
N SER A 24 -21.22 -10.57 -0.27
CA SER A 24 -21.05 -9.26 -0.91
C SER A 24 -20.01 -8.43 -0.16
N PRO A 25 -19.03 -7.82 -0.84
CA PRO A 25 -18.10 -6.91 -0.20
C PRO A 25 -18.83 -5.75 0.48
N PHE A 26 -18.43 -5.42 1.71
CA PHE A 26 -18.99 -4.32 2.47
C PHE A 26 -17.91 -3.64 3.31
N ILE A 27 -17.99 -2.32 3.41
CA ILE A 27 -17.18 -1.48 4.30
C ILE A 27 -18.14 -0.63 5.11
N GLY A 28 -17.97 -0.61 6.43
CA GLY A 28 -18.77 0.15 7.37
C GLY A 28 -17.93 0.86 8.43
N GLU A 29 -18.61 1.53 9.37
CA GLU A 29 -17.95 2.36 10.39
C GLU A 29 -17.14 1.56 11.43
N SER A 30 -17.70 0.44 11.91
CA SER A 30 -17.11 -0.33 13.01
C SER A 30 -17.45 -1.81 12.89
N PHE A 31 -16.51 -2.66 13.26
CA PHE A 31 -16.59 -4.11 13.07
C PHE A 31 -16.48 -4.83 14.41
N HIS A 32 -17.34 -5.83 14.63
CA HIS A 32 -17.25 -6.68 15.81
C HIS A 32 -16.05 -7.64 15.65
N PRO A 33 -15.05 -7.61 16.55
CA PRO A 33 -13.80 -8.33 16.37
C PRO A 33 -13.97 -9.86 16.36
N ASP A 34 -14.88 -10.38 17.19
CA ASP A 34 -15.06 -11.83 17.34
C ASP A 34 -16.14 -12.40 16.41
N ASP A 35 -17.34 -11.85 16.47
CA ASP A 35 -18.49 -12.36 15.71
C ASP A 35 -18.50 -11.99 14.22
N GLY A 36 -17.64 -11.06 13.80
CA GLY A 36 -17.44 -10.74 12.39
C GLY A 36 -18.61 -10.05 11.69
N TYR A 37 -19.25 -9.07 12.35
CA TYR A 37 -20.33 -8.28 11.74
C TYR A 37 -20.13 -6.76 11.91
N TRP A 38 -20.76 -5.97 11.05
CA TRP A 38 -20.68 -4.51 11.07
C TRP A 38 -21.61 -3.91 12.14
N LEU A 39 -21.02 -3.43 13.25
CA LEU A 39 -21.70 -3.00 14.47
C LEU A 39 -22.73 -1.89 14.23
N THR A 40 -22.29 -0.78 13.63
CA THR A 40 -23.19 0.36 13.37
C THR A 40 -24.34 -0.06 12.47
N ARG A 41 -24.07 -0.83 11.41
CA ARG A 41 -25.07 -1.31 10.46
C ARG A 41 -26.12 -2.16 11.17
N ASP A 42 -25.69 -3.09 12.01
CA ASP A 42 -26.60 -3.95 12.77
C ASP A 42 -27.43 -3.15 13.80
N MET A 43 -26.81 -2.16 14.47
CA MET A 43 -27.53 -1.22 15.36
C MET A 43 -28.60 -0.43 14.61
N MET A 44 -28.33 0.06 13.40
CA MET A 44 -29.32 0.81 12.61
C MET A 44 -30.54 -0.05 12.31
N PHE A 45 -30.38 -1.33 12.00
CA PHE A 45 -31.49 -2.26 11.78
C PHE A 45 -32.27 -2.53 13.06
N ARG A 46 -31.57 -2.79 14.18
CA ARG A 46 -32.19 -3.07 15.48
C ARG A 46 -33.00 -1.89 16.04
N ARG A 47 -32.53 -0.64 15.89
CA ARG A 47 -33.08 0.52 16.62
C ARG A 47 -34.30 1.24 16.00
N ARG A 48 -35.03 0.66 15.03
CA ARG A 48 -36.07 1.39 14.24
C ARG A 48 -35.60 2.78 13.73
N HIS A 49 -34.29 2.96 13.57
CA HIS A 49 -33.71 4.18 13.04
C HIS A 49 -34.14 4.35 11.58
N GLY A 50 -34.46 5.58 11.16
CA GLY A 50 -34.96 5.87 9.81
C GLY A 50 -33.90 5.67 8.73
N ASP A 51 -32.65 6.02 9.03
CA ASP A 51 -31.53 5.76 8.13
C ASP A 51 -30.88 4.40 8.45
N LYS A 52 -31.18 3.41 7.60
CA LYS A 52 -30.58 2.07 7.67
C LYS A 52 -29.22 1.99 6.97
N ARG A 53 -28.93 2.92 6.06
CA ARG A 53 -27.76 2.92 5.16
C ARG A 53 -26.60 3.74 5.70
N ARG A 54 -26.73 4.31 6.89
CA ARG A 54 -25.63 4.94 7.61
C ARG A 54 -24.40 4.02 7.63
N GLY A 55 -23.29 4.55 7.15
CA GLY A 55 -22.01 3.85 7.10
C GLY A 55 -21.82 2.96 5.87
N ASP A 56 -22.77 2.90 4.91
CA ASP A 56 -22.50 2.25 3.62
C ASP A 56 -21.33 2.98 2.93
N HIS A 57 -20.35 2.23 2.41
CA HIS A 57 -19.19 2.76 1.70
C HIS A 57 -18.31 3.69 2.55
N TYR A 58 -18.20 3.41 3.86
CA TYR A 58 -17.53 4.31 4.81
C TYR A 58 -16.04 4.50 4.51
N PHE A 59 -15.69 5.71 4.08
CA PHE A 59 -14.32 6.06 3.73
C PHE A 59 -13.56 6.67 4.91
N HIS A 60 -13.21 5.81 5.87
CA HIS A 60 -12.44 6.20 7.07
C HIS A 60 -11.39 5.13 7.43
N SER A 61 -10.80 4.50 6.41
CA SER A 61 -9.70 3.55 6.54
C SER A 61 -8.81 3.55 5.30
N SER A 62 -7.58 3.05 5.41
CA SER A 62 -6.54 3.15 4.38
C SER A 62 -6.07 1.79 3.83
N PHE A 63 -6.98 0.89 3.47
CA PHE A 63 -6.62 -0.47 3.03
C PHE A 63 -5.65 -0.50 1.84
N VAL A 64 -5.89 0.32 0.81
CA VAL A 64 -5.03 0.36 -0.39
C VAL A 64 -3.63 0.87 -0.08
N ASP A 65 -3.49 1.83 0.85
CA ASP A 65 -2.19 2.32 1.29
C ASP A 65 -1.38 1.22 1.98
N LEU A 66 -2.02 0.36 2.77
CA LEU A 66 -1.38 -0.81 3.38
C LEU A 66 -0.93 -1.83 2.31
N VAL A 67 -1.72 -2.03 1.25
CA VAL A 67 -1.31 -2.89 0.13
C VAL A 67 -0.06 -2.31 -0.54
N LEU A 68 -0.06 -1.01 -0.87
CA LEU A 68 1.04 -0.36 -1.59
C LEU A 68 2.31 -0.21 -0.72
N GLY A 69 2.19 0.26 0.51
CA GLY A 69 3.32 0.49 1.40
C GLY A 69 3.83 -0.76 2.12
N GLY A 70 3.05 -1.85 2.11
CA GLY A 70 3.35 -3.07 2.85
C GLY A 70 3.50 -4.32 1.99
N ILE A 71 2.53 -4.67 1.14
CA ILE A 71 2.69 -5.82 0.22
C ILE A 71 3.65 -5.46 -0.90
N VAL A 72 3.38 -4.38 -1.61
CA VAL A 72 4.28 -3.90 -2.68
C VAL A 72 5.54 -3.30 -2.06
N GLY A 73 5.41 -2.61 -0.92
CA GLY A 73 6.53 -2.10 -0.16
C GLY A 73 7.12 -0.79 -0.69
N VAL A 74 6.34 -0.01 -1.44
CA VAL A 74 6.83 1.20 -2.11
C VAL A 74 6.98 2.35 -1.11
N ARG A 75 8.16 2.99 -1.09
CA ARG A 75 8.44 4.19 -0.29
C ARG A 75 9.33 5.16 -1.07
N VAL A 76 9.01 6.45 -1.00
CA VAL A 76 9.91 7.49 -1.50
C VAL A 76 10.79 7.94 -0.35
N GLU A 77 12.10 7.72 -0.47
CA GLU A 77 13.07 8.29 0.46
C GLU A 77 13.25 9.77 0.13
N GLN A 78 13.11 10.62 1.16
CA GLN A 78 13.43 12.03 0.99
C GLN A 78 14.96 12.20 0.96
N PRO A 79 15.49 13.02 0.05
CA PRO A 79 16.89 13.40 0.11
C PRO A 79 17.16 14.03 1.49
N SER A 80 18.15 13.54 2.22
CA SER A 80 18.62 14.24 3.41
C SER A 80 19.03 15.64 3.00
N ALA A 81 18.46 16.67 3.63
CA ALA A 81 18.91 18.03 3.41
C ALA A 81 20.41 18.08 3.77
N VAL A 82 21.25 18.44 2.79
CA VAL A 82 22.65 18.75 3.07
C VAL A 82 22.64 20.03 3.89
N VAL A 83 22.77 19.91 5.21
CA VAL A 83 23.00 21.07 6.08
C VAL A 83 24.42 21.54 5.81
N ALA A 84 24.57 22.69 5.16
CA ALA A 84 25.87 23.32 4.99
C ALA A 84 26.53 23.54 6.37
N PRO A 85 27.86 23.37 6.51
CA PRO A 85 28.54 23.57 7.79
C PRO A 85 28.27 24.99 8.30
N ALA A 86 27.91 25.09 9.58
CA ALA A 86 27.66 26.35 10.27
C ALA A 86 28.94 27.17 10.33
N GLY A 87 29.22 28.00 9.33
CA GLY A 87 30.44 28.80 9.29
C GLY A 87 30.40 30.04 8.39
N THR A 88 29.45 30.17 7.45
CA THR A 88 29.38 31.36 6.59
C THR A 88 27.95 31.53 6.04
N LEU A 89 27.02 31.98 6.87
CA LEU A 89 25.68 32.38 6.40
C LEU A 89 25.47 33.86 6.71
N GLY A 90 25.48 34.69 5.67
CA GLY A 90 24.84 36.01 5.74
C GLY A 90 23.33 35.84 5.91
N ILE A 91 22.66 36.81 6.52
CA ILE A 91 21.21 36.79 6.86
C ILE A 91 20.29 36.54 5.63
N PHE A 92 20.84 36.61 4.41
CA PHE A 92 20.11 36.41 3.15
C PHE A 92 20.63 35.27 2.26
N ASP A 93 21.69 34.57 2.66
CA ASP A 93 22.21 33.44 1.87
C ASP A 93 21.60 32.13 2.39
N VAL A 94 20.45 31.74 1.85
CA VAL A 94 20.00 30.35 1.94
C VAL A 94 20.82 29.58 0.89
N PRO A 95 21.75 28.69 1.26
CA PRO A 95 22.47 27.92 0.27
C PRO A 95 21.45 27.14 -0.55
N ALA A 96 21.48 27.34 -1.87
CA ALA A 96 20.71 26.54 -2.80
C ALA A 96 21.24 25.10 -2.73
N ALA A 97 20.72 24.31 -1.81
CA ALA A 97 20.95 22.87 -1.81
C ALA A 97 20.43 22.35 -3.14
N SER A 98 21.33 21.86 -4.01
CA SER A 98 20.91 21.03 -5.13
C SER A 98 20.17 19.84 -4.52
N PRO A 99 18.88 19.64 -4.84
CA PRO A 99 18.14 18.54 -4.24
C PRO A 99 18.82 17.25 -4.68
N ALA A 100 19.25 16.43 -3.71
CA ALA A 100 19.71 15.08 -4.03
C ALA A 100 18.58 14.33 -4.76
N PRO A 101 18.93 13.42 -5.69
CA PRO A 101 17.95 12.75 -6.52
C PRO A 101 16.92 12.02 -5.66
N THR A 102 15.67 12.02 -6.13
CA THR A 102 14.61 11.28 -5.43
C THR A 102 14.89 9.79 -5.54
N ARG A 103 14.87 9.08 -4.41
CA ARG A 103 15.06 7.63 -4.40
C ARG A 103 13.74 6.93 -4.10
N LEU A 104 13.39 5.99 -4.95
CA LEU A 104 12.33 5.04 -4.72
C LEU A 104 12.90 3.77 -4.09
N VAL A 105 12.27 3.29 -3.03
CA VAL A 105 12.57 2.04 -2.35
C VAL A 105 11.39 1.11 -2.46
N VAL A 106 11.69 -0.16 -2.69
CA VAL A 106 10.72 -1.27 -2.70
C VAL A 106 11.17 -2.30 -1.68
N GLN A 107 10.38 -2.49 -0.64
CA GLN A 107 10.62 -3.46 0.43
C GLN A 107 9.31 -4.16 0.83
N PRO A 108 8.96 -5.27 0.16
CA PRO A 108 7.80 -6.07 0.56
C PRO A 108 7.92 -6.54 2.01
N LEU A 109 6.83 -6.44 2.78
CA LEU A 109 6.78 -6.76 4.22
C LEU A 109 6.18 -8.14 4.50
N PHE A 110 6.25 -9.07 3.56
CA PHE A 110 5.81 -10.45 3.73
C PHE A 110 6.98 -11.41 3.61
N ALA A 111 6.83 -12.61 4.15
CA ALA A 111 7.82 -13.67 3.99
C ALA A 111 7.56 -14.47 2.70
N ARG A 112 8.63 -14.99 2.10
CA ARG A 112 8.52 -15.91 0.96
C ARG A 112 7.53 -17.05 1.28
N GLY A 113 6.74 -17.46 0.29
CA GLY A 113 5.67 -18.45 0.44
C GLY A 113 4.33 -17.91 0.95
N GLN A 114 4.27 -16.71 1.54
CA GLN A 114 2.98 -16.09 1.93
C GLN A 114 2.21 -15.56 0.72
N LEU A 115 2.91 -15.09 -0.31
CA LEU A 115 2.33 -14.62 -1.56
C LEU A 115 3.24 -15.06 -2.72
N ARG A 116 2.65 -15.79 -3.68
CA ARG A 116 3.40 -16.36 -4.80
C ARG A 116 3.75 -15.33 -5.87
N TRP A 117 2.87 -14.37 -6.10
CA TRP A 117 3.06 -13.33 -7.09
C TRP A 117 2.19 -12.11 -6.82
N PHE A 118 2.64 -10.95 -7.27
CA PHE A 118 1.82 -9.74 -7.41
C PHE A 118 2.41 -8.83 -8.48
N ARG A 119 1.58 -7.93 -9.01
CA ARG A 119 2.04 -6.78 -9.78
C ARG A 119 1.24 -5.54 -9.44
N ALA A 120 1.95 -4.48 -9.11
CA ALA A 120 1.41 -3.13 -9.06
C ALA A 120 2.01 -2.34 -10.22
N SER A 121 1.18 -1.72 -11.04
CA SER A 121 1.60 -1.02 -12.26
C SER A 121 0.83 0.28 -12.39
N ARG A 122 1.34 1.22 -13.18
CA ARG A 122 0.75 2.55 -13.37
C ARG A 122 0.71 3.34 -12.07
N LEU A 123 1.73 3.16 -11.22
CA LEU A 123 1.90 3.96 -10.02
C LEU A 123 2.56 5.28 -10.42
N ARG A 124 1.82 6.39 -10.32
CA ARG A 124 2.38 7.70 -10.63
C ARG A 124 3.12 8.26 -9.43
N ILE A 125 4.45 8.23 -9.46
CA ILE A 125 5.29 8.66 -8.35
C ILE A 125 6.23 9.76 -8.84
N ARG A 126 6.10 10.96 -8.28
CA ARG A 126 6.99 12.11 -8.56
C ARG A 126 7.17 12.44 -10.06
N GLY A 127 6.18 12.13 -10.89
CA GLY A 127 6.27 12.40 -12.33
C GLY A 127 6.83 11.25 -13.17
N HIS A 128 7.00 10.06 -12.58
CA HIS A 128 7.40 8.83 -13.27
C HIS A 128 6.29 7.77 -13.22
N ASP A 129 6.19 6.96 -14.26
CA ASP A 129 5.38 5.73 -14.23
C ASP A 129 6.19 4.62 -13.59
N VAL A 130 5.68 4.05 -12.50
CA VAL A 130 6.36 3.02 -11.72
C VAL A 130 5.54 1.73 -11.77
N ALA A 131 6.25 0.62 -11.96
CA ALA A 131 5.70 -0.71 -11.75
C ALA A 131 6.61 -1.54 -10.84
N VAL A 132 6.01 -2.41 -10.05
CA VAL A 132 6.69 -3.38 -9.19
C VAL A 132 6.00 -4.72 -9.34
N SER A 133 6.76 -5.79 -9.49
CA SER A 133 6.24 -7.15 -9.45
C SER A 133 7.10 -8.06 -8.60
N TRP A 134 6.44 -9.01 -7.96
CA TRP A 134 7.05 -10.19 -7.39
C TRP A 134 6.49 -11.41 -8.13
N ASP A 135 7.34 -12.33 -8.55
CA ASP A 135 6.94 -13.62 -9.09
C ASP A 135 7.88 -14.70 -8.55
N GLU A 136 7.38 -15.53 -7.65
CA GLU A 136 8.21 -16.51 -6.95
C GLU A 136 8.80 -17.59 -7.87
N THR A 137 8.10 -17.93 -8.96
CA THR A 137 8.56 -18.96 -9.92
C THR A 137 8.99 -18.36 -11.26
N GLY A 138 8.55 -17.15 -11.56
CA GLY A 138 8.76 -16.49 -12.85
C GLY A 138 7.78 -16.92 -13.94
N GLU A 139 6.88 -17.86 -13.63
CA GLU A 139 5.93 -18.44 -14.57
C GLU A 139 4.68 -17.57 -14.75
N HIS A 140 4.38 -16.69 -13.79
CA HIS A 140 3.13 -15.93 -13.79
C HIS A 140 3.19 -14.72 -14.73
N PHE A 141 4.32 -14.00 -14.75
CA PHE A 141 4.52 -12.85 -15.64
C PHE A 141 5.47 -13.11 -16.82
N GLY A 142 6.15 -14.26 -16.86
CA GLY A 142 7.02 -14.64 -17.98
C GLY A 142 8.30 -13.81 -18.11
N GLY A 143 8.70 -13.09 -17.05
CA GLY A 143 9.86 -12.18 -17.01
C GLY A 143 11.02 -12.67 -16.14
N GLY A 144 10.99 -13.93 -15.70
CA GLY A 144 11.93 -14.48 -14.72
C GLY A 144 11.41 -14.38 -13.29
N ALA A 145 11.95 -15.23 -12.41
CA ALA A 145 11.59 -15.23 -11.00
C ALA A 145 12.20 -14.03 -10.27
N GLY A 146 11.48 -13.50 -9.28
CA GLY A 146 11.99 -12.51 -8.35
C GLY A 146 11.15 -11.24 -8.24
N LEU A 147 11.76 -10.26 -7.59
CA LEU A 147 11.25 -8.91 -7.42
C LEU A 147 11.86 -8.00 -8.50
N ALA A 148 11.04 -7.22 -9.16
CA ALA A 148 11.47 -6.28 -10.19
C ALA A 148 10.75 -4.94 -10.06
N LEU A 149 11.49 -3.88 -10.38
CA LEU A 149 11.07 -2.48 -10.33
C LEU A 149 11.32 -1.86 -11.71
N TRP A 150 10.28 -1.26 -12.27
CA TRP A 150 10.33 -0.50 -13.51
C TRP A 150 10.08 0.99 -13.26
N VAL A 151 10.77 1.83 -14.02
CA VAL A 151 10.58 3.29 -14.08
C VAL A 151 10.47 3.68 -15.55
N ASP A 152 9.36 4.31 -15.91
CA ASP A 152 9.03 4.75 -17.28
C ASP A 152 9.17 3.65 -18.35
N GLY A 153 8.78 2.43 -17.99
CA GLY A 153 8.79 1.26 -18.88
C GLY A 153 10.09 0.44 -18.85
N GLU A 154 11.18 1.00 -18.30
CA GLU A 154 12.48 0.33 -18.25
C GLU A 154 12.73 -0.34 -16.90
N VAL A 155 13.43 -1.48 -16.90
CA VAL A 155 13.81 -2.19 -15.65
C VAL A 155 14.88 -1.36 -14.93
N ALA A 156 14.52 -0.78 -13.79
CA ALA A 156 15.44 0.02 -12.99
C ALA A 156 16.22 -0.81 -11.96
N ALA A 157 15.61 -1.89 -11.43
CA ALA A 157 16.26 -2.84 -10.52
C ALA A 157 15.52 -4.18 -10.50
N CYS A 158 16.25 -5.29 -10.30
CA CYS A 158 15.66 -6.61 -10.08
C CYS A 158 16.54 -7.48 -9.17
N THR A 159 15.94 -8.49 -8.55
CA THR A 159 16.59 -9.50 -7.71
C THR A 159 15.74 -10.76 -7.69
N GLU A 160 16.35 -11.94 -7.60
CA GLU A 160 15.63 -13.23 -7.48
C GLU A 160 14.97 -13.42 -6.09
N ARG A 161 15.34 -12.59 -5.11
CA ARG A 161 14.94 -12.73 -3.71
C ARG A 161 13.95 -11.65 -3.29
N LEU A 162 13.20 -11.92 -2.23
CA LEU A 162 12.31 -10.93 -1.64
C LEU A 162 13.10 -10.02 -0.68
N GLU A 163 13.80 -9.03 -1.24
CA GLU A 163 14.71 -8.12 -0.52
C GLU A 163 14.56 -6.66 -0.98
N ARG A 164 15.33 -5.76 -0.36
CA ARG A 164 15.26 -4.31 -0.62
C ARG A 164 15.78 -3.99 -2.00
N LEU A 165 14.92 -3.39 -2.83
CA LEU A 165 15.32 -2.75 -4.09
C LEU A 165 15.21 -1.24 -3.98
N GLN A 166 15.99 -0.56 -4.81
CA GLN A 166 15.94 0.89 -4.92
C GLN A 166 16.26 1.35 -6.34
N ALA A 167 15.68 2.47 -6.75
CA ALA A 167 16.00 3.15 -7.98
C ALA A 167 16.00 4.67 -7.74
N VAL A 168 16.74 5.39 -8.59
CA VAL A 168 16.58 6.83 -8.71
C VAL A 168 15.40 7.10 -9.64
N LEU A 169 14.55 8.05 -9.27
CA LEU A 169 13.49 8.60 -10.12
C LEU A 169 14.04 9.83 -10.84
#